data_AF-T1A393-F1
#
_entry.id   AF-T1A393-F1
#
_cell.length_a   1.000
_cell.length_b   1.000
_cell.length_c   1.000
_cell.angle_alpha   90.00
_cell.angle_beta   90.00
_cell.angle_gamma   90.00
#
_symmetry.space_group_name_H-M   'P 1'
#
loop_
_entity.id
_entity.type
_entity.pdbx_description
1 polymer ?
#
loop_
_entity_poly.entity_id
_entity_poly.type
_entity_poly.pdbx_seq_one_letter_code
_entity_poly.pdbx_strand_id
1 'polypeptide(L)'
;SQLAYAAGDVAYLVDMRRVLVERLEALGRTLWAAEECAIALAKDRSPTVPDEAWWRLPHSRQLRGASRAVAQEVAAWRERRAQRLDLPVRFVLSDLGVTCIAQHPPSSLEELRHTRGVEARHLTGSVPEELLAAIRSGRSLAPSAVIFPPSQGTERLPKPIIA
;
A
#
# COMPACT_ATOMS: atom_id res chain seq x y z
N SER A 1 16.28 -11.21 -25.64
CA SER A 1 14.83 -11.50 -25.47
C SER A 1 14.48 -11.46 -23.99
N GLN A 2 13.21 -11.31 -23.63
CA GLN A 2 12.77 -11.37 -22.21
C GLN A 2 13.12 -12.71 -21.55
N LEU A 3 13.09 -13.81 -22.32
CA LEU A 3 13.49 -15.14 -21.85
C LEU A 3 14.96 -15.20 -21.44
N ALA A 4 15.86 -14.63 -22.25
CA ALA A 4 17.29 -14.60 -21.93
C ALA A 4 17.58 -13.73 -20.70
N TYR A 5 16.85 -12.62 -20.54
CA TYR A 5 16.94 -11.76 -19.36
C TYR A 5 16.52 -12.51 -18.09
N ALA A 6 15.34 -13.13 -18.09
CA ALA A 6 14.84 -13.89 -16.95
C ALA A 6 15.74 -15.09 -16.58
N ALA A 7 16.33 -15.75 -17.57
CA ALA A 7 17.32 -16.81 -17.32
C ALA A 7 18.60 -16.26 -16.66
N GLY A 8 19.06 -15.08 -17.10
CA GLY A 8 20.24 -14.41 -16.55
C GLY A 8 20.11 -14.05 -15.08
N ASP A 9 18.91 -13.69 -14.61
CA ASP A 9 18.66 -13.31 -13.21
C ASP A 9 18.92 -14.45 -12.21
N VAL A 10 18.84 -15.71 -12.66
CA VAL A 10 19.01 -16.89 -11.78
C VAL A 10 20.24 -17.72 -12.12
N ALA A 11 20.79 -17.59 -13.33
CA ALA A 11 21.87 -18.43 -13.85
C ALA A 11 23.11 -18.48 -12.94
N TYR A 12 23.41 -17.38 -12.25
CA TYR A 12 24.65 -17.22 -11.48
C TYR A 12 24.44 -17.15 -9.96
N LEU A 13 23.19 -17.25 -9.46
CA LEU A 13 22.90 -17.03 -8.03
C LEU A 13 23.59 -18.04 -7.11
N VAL A 14 23.75 -19.29 -7.53
CA VAL A 14 24.40 -20.34 -6.73
C VAL A 14 25.89 -20.09 -6.59
N ASP A 15 26.56 -19.70 -7.68
CA ASP A 15 27.99 -19.39 -7.64
C ASP A 15 28.25 -18.08 -6.89
N MET A 16 27.41 -17.05 -7.09
CA MET A 16 27.45 -15.83 -6.29
C MET A 16 27.29 -16.11 -4.80
N ARG A 17 26.32 -16.97 -4.42
CA ARG A 17 26.13 -17.38 -3.03
C ARG A 17 27.39 -18.00 -2.46
N ARG A 18 28.06 -18.90 -3.18
CA ARG A 18 29.30 -19.54 -2.72
C ARG A 18 30.36 -18.50 -2.37
N VAL A 19 30.64 -17.59 -3.30
CA VAL A 19 31.63 -16.51 -3.10
C VAL A 19 31.25 -15.58 -1.95
N LEU A 20 29.97 -15.24 -1.81
CA LEU A 20 29.50 -14.38 -0.73
C LEU A 20 29.59 -15.05 0.64
N VAL A 21 29.29 -16.35 0.74
CA VAL A 21 29.40 -17.12 1.99
C VAL A 21 30.86 -17.21 2.44
N GLU A 22 31.79 -17.56 1.54
CA GLU A 22 33.23 -17.59 1.86
C GLU A 22 33.73 -16.25 2.40
N ARG A 23 33.29 -15.14 1.80
CA ARG A 23 33.63 -13.78 2.27
C ARG A 23 33.01 -13.46 3.63
N LEU A 24 31.77 -13.87 3.88
CA LEU A 24 31.10 -13.67 5.17
C LEU A 24 31.78 -14.46 6.28
N GLU A 25 32.20 -15.70 6.00
CA GLU A 25 32.96 -16.54 6.93
C GLU A 25 34.31 -15.91 7.27
N ALA A 26 35.06 -15.45 6.27
CA ALA A 26 36.34 -14.77 6.47
C ALA A 26 36.21 -13.48 7.32
N LEU A 27 35.05 -12.83 7.27
CA LEU A 27 34.74 -11.64 8.06
C LEU A 27 34.07 -11.95 9.41
N GLY A 28 33.75 -13.21 9.71
CA GLY A 28 32.99 -13.61 10.91
C GLY A 28 31.54 -13.09 10.92
N ARG A 29 30.93 -12.83 9.76
CA ARG A 29 29.61 -12.17 9.60
C ARG A 29 28.48 -13.10 9.15
N THR A 30 28.71 -14.41 9.13
CA THR A 30 27.70 -15.39 8.69
C THR A 30 26.41 -15.30 9.50
N LEU A 31 26.52 -15.07 10.82
CA LEU A 31 25.35 -14.91 11.69
C LEU A 31 24.53 -13.66 11.34
N TRP A 32 25.19 -12.52 11.12
CA TRP A 32 24.50 -11.27 10.74
C TRP A 32 23.71 -11.44 9.44
N ALA A 33 24.31 -12.11 8.45
CA ALA A 33 23.63 -12.39 7.18
C ALA A 33 22.41 -13.32 7.38
N ALA A 34 22.54 -14.34 8.24
CA ALA A 34 21.43 -15.23 8.56
C ALA A 34 20.27 -14.50 9.27
N GLU A 35 20.59 -13.60 10.21
CA GLU A 35 19.61 -12.77 10.91
C GLU A 35 18.85 -11.85 9.95
N GLU A 36 19.55 -11.15 9.05
CA GLU A 36 18.92 -10.31 8.02
C GLU A 36 18.04 -11.12 7.06
N CYS A 37 18.49 -12.31 6.65
CA CYS A 37 17.65 -13.22 5.87
C CYS A 37 16.40 -13.65 6.64
N ALA A 38 16.51 -13.95 7.94
CA ALA A 38 15.38 -14.31 8.78
C ALA A 38 14.36 -13.16 8.88
N ILE A 39 14.82 -11.91 9.04
CA ILE A 39 13.96 -10.71 9.02
C ILE A 39 13.24 -10.60 7.68
N ALA A 40 13.93 -10.77 6.56
CA ALA A 40 13.34 -10.71 5.22
C ALA A 40 12.31 -11.82 4.97
N LEU A 41 12.52 -13.01 5.55
CA LEU A 41 11.60 -14.14 5.48
C LEU A 41 10.38 -13.97 6.39
N ALA A 42 10.53 -13.33 7.56
CA ALA A 42 9.45 -13.08 8.50
C ALA A 42 8.51 -11.95 8.07
N LYS A 43 8.87 -11.17 7.05
CA LYS A 43 8.04 -10.07 6.54
C LYS A 43 6.69 -10.60 6.04
N ASP A 44 5.61 -10.05 6.57
CA ASP A 44 4.26 -10.36 6.14
C ASP A 44 4.06 -10.01 4.65
N ARG A 45 3.59 -10.99 3.88
CA ARG A 45 3.27 -10.89 2.45
C ARG A 45 1.77 -11.10 2.19
N SER A 46 0.97 -11.09 3.25
CA SER A 46 -0.48 -11.21 3.14
C SER A 46 -1.05 -10.09 2.27
N PRO A 47 -2.12 -10.36 1.52
CA PRO A 47 -2.83 -9.33 0.79
C PRO A 47 -3.22 -8.18 1.70
N THR A 48 -3.29 -6.99 1.10
CA THR A 48 -3.79 -5.82 1.81
C THR A 48 -5.23 -6.03 2.22
N VAL A 49 -5.50 -5.98 3.53
CA VAL A 49 -6.87 -5.88 4.03
C VAL A 49 -7.46 -4.56 3.55
N PRO A 50 -8.56 -4.55 2.76
CA PRO A 50 -9.08 -3.33 2.14
C PRO A 50 -9.34 -2.20 3.15
N ASP A 51 -9.88 -2.54 4.32
CA ASP A 51 -10.24 -1.55 5.35
C ASP A 51 -9.01 -0.95 6.07
N GLU A 52 -7.83 -1.52 5.88
CA GLU A 52 -6.55 -1.01 6.40
C GLU A 52 -5.76 -0.22 5.35
N ALA A 53 -6.18 -0.26 4.08
CA ALA A 53 -5.44 0.30 2.96
C ALA A 53 -5.15 1.80 3.09
N TRP A 54 -6.04 2.52 3.79
CA TRP A 54 -5.90 3.95 4.04
C TRP A 54 -4.70 4.30 4.94
N TRP A 55 -4.16 3.35 5.71
CA TRP A 55 -3.00 3.58 6.57
C TRP A 55 -1.74 3.95 5.77
N ARG A 56 -1.62 3.39 4.57
CA ARG A 56 -0.49 3.59 3.65
C ARG A 56 -0.59 4.85 2.80
N LEU A 57 -1.71 5.56 2.84
CA LEU A 57 -1.86 6.81 2.09
C LEU A 57 -0.85 7.86 2.59
N PRO A 58 -0.28 8.66 1.67
CA PRO A 58 0.52 9.82 2.04
C PRO A 58 -0.27 10.71 2.99
N HIS A 59 0.36 11.11 4.10
CA HIS A 59 -0.25 11.97 5.12
C HIS A 59 -1.50 11.38 5.80
N SER A 60 -1.71 10.05 5.78
CA SER A 60 -2.81 9.38 6.50
C SER A 60 -2.89 9.79 7.99
N ARG A 61 -1.74 10.01 8.62
CA ARG A 61 -1.60 10.51 9.99
C ARG A 61 -2.13 11.92 10.23
N GLN A 62 -2.42 12.71 9.20
CA GLN A 62 -2.99 14.06 9.31
C GLN A 62 -4.51 14.06 9.23
N LEU A 63 -5.14 12.97 8.76
CA LEU A 63 -6.60 12.84 8.72
C LEU A 63 -7.19 12.80 10.14
N ARG A 64 -8.34 13.44 10.33
CA ARG A 64 -9.03 13.60 11.63
C ARG A 64 -10.54 13.38 11.47
N GLY A 65 -11.18 12.85 12.52
CA GLY A 65 -12.63 12.66 12.57
C GLY A 65 -13.17 11.92 11.35
N ALA A 66 -14.25 12.45 10.76
CA ALA A 66 -14.96 11.85 9.63
C ALA A 66 -14.08 11.63 8.38
N SER A 67 -13.01 12.41 8.18
CA SER A 67 -12.10 12.20 7.04
C SER A 67 -11.39 10.84 7.08
N ARG A 68 -11.20 10.25 8.26
CA ARG A 68 -10.64 8.90 8.40
C ARG A 68 -11.62 7.82 7.93
N ALA A 69 -12.89 7.98 8.26
CA ALA A 69 -13.95 7.08 7.83
C ALA A 69 -14.14 7.10 6.31
N VAL A 70 -14.12 8.29 5.70
CA VAL A 70 -14.14 8.42 4.23
C VAL A 70 -12.86 7.83 3.61
N ALA A 71 -11.69 8.08 4.18
CA ALA A 71 -10.46 7.47 3.68
C ALA A 71 -10.49 5.94 3.73
N GLN A 72 -10.98 5.36 4.82
CA GLN A 72 -11.14 3.91 4.97
C GLN A 72 -12.03 3.34 3.88
N GLU A 73 -13.26 3.84 3.73
CA GLU A 73 -14.22 3.30 2.76
C GLU A 73 -13.76 3.50 1.31
N VAL A 74 -13.20 4.66 0.98
CA VAL A 74 -12.72 4.95 -0.39
C VAL A 74 -11.46 4.13 -0.72
N ALA A 75 -10.52 3.98 0.22
CA ALA A 75 -9.35 3.13 0.01
C ALA A 75 -9.75 1.65 -0.08
N ALA A 76 -10.70 1.20 0.73
CA ALA A 76 -11.20 -0.18 0.70
C ALA A 76 -11.93 -0.47 -0.62
N TRP A 77 -12.77 0.44 -1.10
CA TRP A 77 -13.37 0.34 -2.43
C TRP A 77 -12.29 0.24 -3.52
N ARG A 78 -11.27 1.10 -3.46
CA ARG A 78 -10.16 1.11 -4.42
C ARG A 78 -9.45 -0.24 -4.44
N GLU A 79 -9.16 -0.83 -3.28
CA GLU A 79 -8.51 -2.13 -3.20
C GLU A 79 -9.36 -3.26 -3.74
N ARG A 80 -10.63 -3.34 -3.33
CA ARG A 80 -11.55 -4.38 -3.83
C ARG A 80 -11.70 -4.31 -5.34
N ARG A 81 -11.76 -3.09 -5.91
CA ARG A 81 -11.84 -2.89 -7.35
C ARG A 81 -10.53 -3.26 -8.06
N ALA A 82 -9.39 -2.87 -7.50
CA ALA A 82 -8.07 -3.21 -8.03
C ALA A 82 -7.87 -4.73 -8.08
N GLN A 83 -8.23 -5.44 -7.01
CA GLN A 83 -8.20 -6.90 -6.91
C GLN A 83 -9.13 -7.56 -7.94
N ARG A 84 -10.38 -7.07 -8.06
CA ARG A 84 -11.36 -7.60 -9.02
C ARG A 84 -10.91 -7.46 -10.48
N LEU A 85 -10.22 -6.36 -10.80
CA LEU A 85 -9.76 -6.06 -12.16
C LEU A 85 -8.34 -6.54 -12.44
N ASP A 86 -7.64 -7.08 -11.43
CA ASP A 86 -6.23 -7.45 -11.48
C ASP A 86 -5.33 -6.29 -11.98
N LEU A 87 -5.53 -5.10 -11.39
CA LEU A 87 -4.79 -3.89 -11.73
C LEU A 87 -4.12 -3.28 -10.51
N PRO A 88 -2.97 -2.60 -10.66
CA PRO A 88 -2.42 -1.81 -9.57
C PRO A 88 -3.38 -0.69 -9.14
N VAL A 89 -3.56 -0.49 -7.83
CA VAL A 89 -4.50 0.48 -7.25
C VAL A 89 -4.44 1.89 -7.82
N ARG A 90 -3.24 2.33 -8.23
CA ARG A 90 -3.01 3.66 -8.83
C ARG A 90 -3.75 3.86 -10.16
N PHE A 91 -4.06 2.78 -10.88
CA PHE A 91 -4.85 2.83 -12.12
C PHE A 91 -6.35 2.92 -11.84
N VAL A 92 -6.79 2.50 -10.65
CA VAL A 92 -8.17 2.68 -10.20
C VAL A 92 -8.38 4.12 -9.73
N LEU A 93 -7.56 4.57 -8.77
CA LEU A 93 -7.59 5.93 -8.26
C LEU A 93 -6.25 6.29 -7.61
N SER A 94 -5.70 7.45 -7.95
CA SER A 94 -4.44 7.93 -7.36
C SER A 94 -4.55 8.12 -5.85
N ASP A 95 -3.43 7.99 -5.12
CA ASP A 95 -3.37 8.29 -3.69
C ASP A 95 -3.79 9.73 -3.39
N LEU A 96 -3.41 10.68 -4.26
CA LEU A 96 -3.84 12.07 -4.16
C LEU A 96 -5.36 12.20 -4.26
N GLY A 97 -5.99 11.47 -5.20
CA GLY A 97 -7.44 11.43 -5.34
C GLY A 97 -8.12 10.91 -4.07
N VAL A 98 -7.65 9.79 -3.52
CA VAL A 98 -8.19 9.25 -2.25
C VAL A 98 -8.05 10.26 -1.11
N THR A 99 -6.88 10.88 -0.96
CA THR A 99 -6.63 11.87 0.11
C THR A 99 -7.49 13.13 -0.05
N CYS A 100 -7.62 13.66 -1.27
CA CYS A 100 -8.44 14.84 -1.53
C CYS A 100 -9.93 14.54 -1.29
N ILE A 101 -10.42 13.38 -1.73
CA ILE A 101 -11.79 12.93 -1.44
C ILE A 101 -12.00 12.77 0.07
N ALA A 102 -11.05 12.18 0.79
CA ALA A 102 -11.18 12.02 2.24
C ALA A 102 -11.28 13.35 2.99
N GLN A 103 -10.51 14.36 2.56
CA GLN A 103 -10.48 15.68 3.18
C GLN A 103 -11.70 16.54 2.80
N HIS A 104 -12.12 16.48 1.55
CA HIS A 104 -13.24 17.25 1.01
C HIS A 104 -14.16 16.30 0.24
N PRO A 105 -15.02 15.51 0.93
CA PRO A 105 -15.77 14.43 0.30
C PRO A 105 -16.77 14.98 -0.71
N PRO A 106 -16.67 14.63 -2.00
CA PRO A 106 -17.63 15.07 -3.01
C PRO A 106 -19.01 14.45 -2.81
N SER A 107 -20.06 15.20 -3.14
CA SER A 107 -21.45 14.75 -3.08
C SER A 107 -22.06 14.46 -4.45
N SER A 108 -21.40 14.88 -5.53
CA SER A 108 -21.88 14.80 -6.90
C SER A 108 -20.78 14.40 -7.88
N LEU A 109 -21.17 13.98 -9.08
CA LEU A 109 -20.24 13.69 -10.19
C LEU A 109 -19.45 14.94 -10.60
N GLU A 110 -20.07 16.12 -10.55
CA GLU A 110 -19.42 17.39 -10.89
C GLU A 110 -18.30 17.70 -9.89
N GLU A 111 -18.57 17.61 -8.60
CA GLU A 111 -17.55 17.80 -7.56
C GLU A 111 -16.41 16.77 -7.68
N LEU A 112 -16.72 15.51 -8.02
CA LEU A 112 -15.70 14.50 -8.27
C LEU A 112 -14.77 14.90 -9.42
N ARG A 113 -15.30 15.45 -10.52
CA ARG A 113 -14.50 15.92 -11.67
C ARG A 113 -13.56 17.07 -11.31
N HIS A 114 -13.96 17.90 -10.35
CA HIS A 114 -13.13 19.01 -9.85
C HIS A 114 -12.19 18.60 -8.71
N THR A 115 -12.25 17.35 -8.24
CA THR A 115 -11.39 16.87 -7.16
C THR A 115 -9.99 16.58 -7.67
N ARG A 116 -8.99 17.21 -7.06
CA ARG A 116 -7.58 17.00 -7.42
C ARG A 116 -7.19 15.52 -7.30
N GLY A 117 -6.52 14.98 -8.33
CA GLY A 117 -6.13 13.57 -8.37
C GLY A 117 -7.22 12.61 -8.88
N VAL A 118 -8.42 13.14 -9.17
CA VAL A 118 -9.46 12.45 -9.93
C VAL A 118 -9.40 12.95 -11.37
N GLU A 119 -9.08 12.06 -12.30
CA GLU A 119 -8.97 12.39 -13.72
C GLU A 119 -10.14 11.76 -14.48
N ALA A 120 -10.45 12.28 -15.67
CA ALA A 120 -11.55 11.77 -16.51
C ALA A 120 -11.43 10.26 -16.77
N ARG A 121 -10.20 9.73 -16.93
CA ARG A 121 -9.95 8.29 -17.10
C ARG A 121 -10.41 7.43 -15.91
N HIS A 122 -10.39 7.98 -14.69
CA HIS A 122 -10.86 7.29 -13.49
C HIS A 122 -12.39 7.26 -13.44
N LEU A 123 -13.09 8.20 -14.08
CA LEU A 123 -14.55 8.37 -13.99
C LEU A 123 -15.31 7.72 -15.16
N THR A 124 -14.87 6.54 -15.59
CA THR A 124 -15.50 5.78 -16.69
C THR A 124 -16.41 4.68 -16.17
N GLY A 125 -17.45 4.35 -16.94
CA GLY A 125 -18.41 3.28 -16.60
C GLY A 125 -19.06 3.50 -15.23
N SER A 126 -19.10 2.44 -14.41
CA SER A 126 -19.72 2.43 -13.07
C SER A 126 -18.90 3.14 -11.98
N VAL A 127 -17.67 3.58 -12.27
CA VAL A 127 -16.76 4.12 -11.25
C VAL A 127 -17.35 5.29 -10.47
N PRO A 128 -17.95 6.32 -11.11
CA PRO A 128 -18.42 7.47 -10.36
C PRO A 128 -19.51 7.11 -9.34
N GLU A 129 -20.42 6.21 -9.71
CA GLU A 129 -21.49 5.74 -8.82
C GLU A 129 -20.93 4.93 -7.66
N GLU A 130 -20.00 4.01 -7.92
CA GLU A 130 -19.33 3.22 -6.89
C GLU A 130 -18.54 4.11 -5.92
N LEU A 131 -17.82 5.11 -6.43
CA LEU A 131 -17.01 6.02 -5.63
C LEU A 131 -17.89 6.93 -4.77
N LEU A 132 -18.98 7.49 -5.31
CA LEU A 132 -19.96 8.23 -4.53
C LEU A 132 -20.63 7.35 -3.46
N ALA A 133 -20.87 6.07 -3.75
CA ALA A 133 -21.37 5.13 -2.76
C ALA A 133 -20.37 4.91 -1.62
N ALA A 134 -19.09 4.70 -1.93
CA ALA A 134 -18.03 4.57 -0.92
C ALA A 134 -17.90 5.84 -0.06
N ILE A 135 -17.99 7.03 -0.67
CA ILE A 135 -17.99 8.30 0.06
C ILE A 135 -19.18 8.40 1.01
N ARG A 136 -20.38 8.03 0.56
CA ARG A 136 -21.59 8.02 1.43
C ARG A 136 -21.43 7.05 2.58
N SER A 137 -20.94 5.84 2.34
CA SER A 137 -20.64 4.87 3.40
C SER A 137 -19.67 5.47 4.43
N GLY A 138 -18.59 6.12 3.97
CA GLY A 138 -17.61 6.74 4.85
C GLY A 138 -18.16 7.91 5.67
N ARG A 139 -19.10 8.68 5.11
CA ARG A 139 -19.79 9.76 5.85
C ARG A 139 -20.73 9.23 6.93
N SER A 140 -21.32 8.04 6.72
CA SER A 140 -22.26 7.41 7.64
C SER A 140 -21.60 6.43 8.61
N LEU A 141 -20.32 6.11 8.43
CA LEU A 141 -19.59 5.17 9.28
C LEU A 141 -19.37 5.77 10.68
N ALA A 142 -19.75 5.02 11.70
CA ALA A 142 -19.57 5.43 13.09
C ALA A 142 -18.06 5.57 13.43
N PRO A 143 -17.65 6.53 14.27
CA PRO A 143 -16.24 6.69 14.65
C PRO A 143 -15.61 5.44 15.26
N SER A 144 -16.40 4.61 15.95
CA SER A 144 -15.97 3.34 16.55
C SER A 144 -15.70 2.24 15.53
N ALA A 145 -16.22 2.36 14.31
CA ALA A 145 -16.02 1.38 13.22
C ALA A 145 -14.80 1.73 12.33
N VAL A 146 -14.12 2.85 12.59
CA VAL A 146 -12.86 3.18 11.92
C VAL A 146 -11.75 2.30 12.48
N ILE A 147 -11.09 1.55 11.61
CA ILE A 147 -9.99 0.66 11.96
C ILE A 147 -8.68 1.45 11.96
N PHE A 148 -8.03 1.49 13.11
CA PHE A 148 -6.76 2.17 13.30
C PHE A 148 -5.59 1.21 13.19
N PRO A 149 -4.42 1.67 12.70
CA PRO A 149 -3.22 0.87 12.74
C PRO A 149 -2.96 0.46 14.20
N PRO A 150 -2.48 -0.77 14.46
CA PRO A 150 -2.15 -1.20 15.80
C PRO A 150 -1.20 -0.18 16.43
N SER A 151 -1.47 0.19 17.68
CA SER A 151 -0.55 1.04 18.44
C SER A 151 0.79 0.34 18.48
N GLN A 152 1.79 0.89 17.77
CA GLN A 152 3.12 0.30 17.81
C GLN A 152 3.61 0.37 19.25
N GLY A 153 3.70 -0.78 19.91
CA GLY A 153 4.55 -0.95 21.07
C GLY A 153 5.94 -0.41 20.72
N THR A 154 6.60 0.18 21.69
CA THR A 154 7.82 0.98 21.59
C THR A 154 9.07 0.28 21.05
N GLU A 155 8.97 -0.86 20.38
CA GLU A 155 10.11 -1.53 19.75
C GLU A 155 10.28 -1.08 18.30
N ARG A 156 10.88 0.09 18.13
CA ARG A 156 11.64 0.36 16.91
C ARG A 156 12.90 -0.51 16.97
N LEU A 157 12.90 -1.62 16.24
CA LEU A 157 14.16 -2.25 15.86
C LEU A 157 15.02 -1.18 15.16
N PRO A 158 16.29 -1.00 15.59
CA PRO A 158 17.15 0.02 15.02
C PRO A 158 17.27 -0.19 13.51
N LYS A 159 17.17 0.89 12.74
CA LYS A 159 17.49 0.85 11.32
C LYS A 159 18.92 0.33 11.19
N PRO A 160 19.21 -0.67 10.33
CA PRO A 160 20.58 -1.13 10.15
C PRO A 160 21.43 0.06 9.72
N ILE A 161 22.51 0.29 10.48
CA ILE A 161 23.52 1.28 10.13
C ILE A 161 24.25 0.71 8.91
N ILE A 162 23.96 1.25 7.74
CA ILE A 162 24.84 1.07 6.58
C ILE A 162 26.06 1.96 6.87
N ALA A 163 27.14 1.34 7.32
CA ALA A 163 28.46 1.96 7.49
C ALA A 163 29.27 1.85 6.19
#